data_AF-A0A6G9ZAF3-F1
#
_entry.id   AF-A0A6G9ZAF3-F1
#
_cell.length_a   1.000
_cell.length_b   1.000
_cell.length_c   1.000
_cell.angle_alpha   90.00
_cell.angle_beta   90.00
_cell.angle_gamma   90.00
#
_symmetry.space_group_name_H-M   'P 1'
#
loop_
_entity.id
_entity.type
_entity.pdbx_description
1 polymer ?
#
loop_
_entity_poly.entity_id
_entity_poly.type
_entity_poly.pdbx_seq_one_letter_code
_entity_poly.pdbx_strand_id
1 'polypeptide(L)'
;MIEARPHPAVVGAVEQAAAALDYGGTRALRVLLHAGVSALWPAIKAAPERQVRTYESTIAALRRRWDRRTGTECVADPDVSAVFHGLDADVAAFLKLCADRSHTEWLEPIEAIAAYSVAVMQGTVLRWLADCDDETTLVVLDDLVSSLSTKAVER
;
A
#
# COMPACT_ATOMS: atom_id res chain seq x y z
N MET A 1 18.47 3.84 9.93
CA MET A 1 17.10 3.36 9.68
C MET A 1 16.26 4.58 9.38
N ILE A 2 15.72 4.69 8.18
CA ILE A 2 14.68 5.69 7.89
C ILE A 2 13.43 5.17 8.58
N GLU A 3 12.87 5.96 9.49
CA GLU A 3 11.65 5.61 10.21
C GLU A 3 10.50 5.55 9.20
N ALA A 4 9.86 4.39 9.07
CA ALA A 4 8.72 4.20 8.19
C ALA A 4 7.58 5.12 8.65
N ARG A 5 7.02 5.91 7.74
CA ARG A 5 6.03 6.93 8.07
C ARG A 5 4.92 6.89 7.02
N PRO A 6 3.79 6.26 7.35
CA PRO A 6 2.63 6.29 6.47
C PRO A 6 2.28 7.74 6.14
N HIS A 7 1.69 7.93 4.95
CA HIS A 7 1.31 9.26 4.49
C HIS A 7 0.45 9.98 5.54
N PRO A 8 0.70 11.26 5.89
CA PRO A 8 0.02 11.94 6.99
C PRO A 8 -1.51 11.94 6.88
N ALA A 9 -2.05 12.04 5.66
CA ALA A 9 -3.49 11.95 5.42
C ALA A 9 -4.07 10.58 5.80
N VAL A 10 -3.31 9.50 5.59
CA VAL A 10 -3.71 8.13 5.96
C VAL A 10 -3.75 8.01 7.47
N VAL A 11 -2.70 8.45 8.16
CA VAL A 11 -2.65 8.44 9.64
C VAL A 11 -3.81 9.25 10.23
N GLY A 12 -4.03 10.46 9.73
CA GLY A 12 -5.13 11.31 10.19
C GLY A 12 -6.50 10.68 10.01
N ALA A 13 -6.75 10.06 8.85
CA ALA A 13 -8.02 9.38 8.58
C ALA A 13 -8.24 8.14 9.47
N VAL A 14 -7.20 7.35 9.70
CA VAL A 14 -7.27 6.17 10.59
C VAL A 14 -7.56 6.60 12.03
N GLU A 15 -6.85 7.61 12.55
CA GLU A 15 -7.06 8.10 13.91
C GLU A 15 -8.44 8.74 14.09
N GLN A 16 -8.91 9.50 13.09
CA GLN A 16 -10.25 10.06 13.11
C GLN A 16 -11.33 8.97 13.10
N ALA A 17 -11.17 7.93 12.27
CA ALA A 17 -12.07 6.80 12.24
C ALA A 17 -12.05 6.05 13.57
N ALA A 18 -10.87 5.75 14.12
CA ALA A 18 -10.71 5.05 15.40
C ALA A 18 -11.39 5.81 16.55
N ALA A 19 -11.26 7.14 16.61
CA ALA A 19 -11.92 7.96 17.63
C ALA A 19 -13.46 7.96 17.53
N ALA A 20 -14.02 7.65 16.35
CA ALA A 20 -15.46 7.59 16.12
C ALA A 20 -16.07 6.20 16.35
N LEU A 21 -15.25 5.16 16.53
CA LEU A 21 -15.70 3.79 16.74
C LEU A 21 -15.92 3.51 18.22
N ASP A 22 -17.02 2.83 18.54
CA ASP A 22 -17.35 2.30 19.86
C ASP A 22 -17.15 0.78 19.98
N TYR A 23 -16.57 0.16 18.94
CA TYR A 23 -16.28 -1.27 18.86
C TYR A 23 -14.86 -1.54 18.35
N GLY A 24 -14.33 -2.72 18.68
CA GLY A 24 -13.05 -3.22 18.18
C GLY A 24 -13.20 -4.40 17.21
N GLY A 25 -12.17 -5.23 17.16
CA GLY A 25 -12.14 -6.46 16.39
C GLY A 25 -12.04 -6.26 14.88
N THR A 26 -12.31 -7.33 14.14
CA THR A 26 -12.16 -7.36 12.67
C THR A 26 -13.11 -6.39 11.97
N ARG A 27 -14.25 -6.08 12.58
CA ARG A 27 -15.19 -5.06 12.10
C ARG A 27 -14.56 -3.66 12.14
N ALA A 28 -13.92 -3.30 13.26
CA ALA A 28 -13.22 -2.02 13.37
C ALA A 28 -12.06 -1.96 12.39
N LEU A 29 -11.28 -3.04 12.29
CA LEU A 29 -10.15 -3.13 11.35
C LEU A 29 -10.56 -2.80 9.92
N ARG A 30 -11.67 -3.36 9.43
CA ARG A 30 -12.19 -3.07 8.08
C ARG A 30 -12.47 -1.59 7.87
N VAL A 31 -13.06 -0.91 8.86
CA VAL A 31 -13.36 0.52 8.79
C VAL A 31 -12.08 1.35 8.75
N LEU A 32 -11.10 1.00 9.58
CA LEU A 32 -9.80 1.71 9.63
C LEU A 32 -9.02 1.53 8.33
N LEU A 33 -8.99 0.31 7.78
CA LEU A 33 -8.35 0.01 6.49
C LEU A 33 -9.01 0.82 5.37
N HIS A 34 -10.34 0.81 5.29
CA HIS A 34 -11.09 1.62 4.33
C HIS A 34 -10.76 3.10 4.48
N ALA A 35 -10.79 3.65 5.70
CA ALA A 35 -10.51 5.07 5.93
C ALA A 35 -9.11 5.46 5.43
N GLY A 36 -8.09 4.64 5.71
CA GLY A 36 -6.73 4.88 5.25
C GLY A 36 -6.60 4.83 3.73
N VAL A 37 -7.14 3.80 3.08
CA VAL A 37 -7.08 3.63 1.62
C VAL A 37 -7.83 4.76 0.90
N SER A 38 -9.02 5.12 1.36
CA SER A 38 -9.81 6.22 0.79
C SER A 38 -9.14 7.58 0.98
N ALA A 39 -8.38 7.78 2.05
CA ALA A 39 -7.62 9.02 2.26
C ALA A 39 -6.38 9.11 1.37
N LEU A 40 -5.77 7.98 1.01
CA LEU A 40 -4.60 7.95 0.14
C LEU A 40 -4.95 8.24 -1.32
N TRP A 41 -6.08 7.71 -1.81
CA TRP A 41 -6.43 7.74 -3.23
C TRP A 41 -6.48 9.16 -3.84
N PRO A 42 -7.13 10.18 -3.22
CA PRO A 42 -7.12 11.55 -3.73
C PRO A 42 -5.70 12.14 -3.86
N ALA A 43 -4.79 11.82 -2.94
CA ALA A 43 -3.41 12.30 -2.98
C ALA A 43 -2.64 11.71 -4.17
N ILE A 44 -2.89 10.45 -4.52
CA ILE A 44 -2.35 9.81 -5.71
C ILE A 44 -2.91 10.48 -6.98
N LYS A 45 -4.24 10.65 -7.04
CA LYS A 45 -4.93 11.27 -8.18
C LYS A 45 -4.55 12.73 -8.42
N ALA A 46 -4.18 13.47 -7.39
CA ALA A 46 -3.81 14.87 -7.52
C ALA A 46 -2.48 15.09 -8.28
N ALA A 47 -1.70 14.04 -8.54
CA ALA A 47 -0.39 14.16 -9.19
C ALA A 47 -0.09 13.04 -10.20
N PRO A 48 -0.91 12.84 -11.25
CA PRO A 48 -0.74 11.73 -12.21
C PRO A 48 0.61 11.80 -12.93
N GLU A 49 1.05 13.00 -13.32
CA GLU A 49 2.35 13.23 -13.97
C GLU A 49 3.54 12.80 -13.09
N ARG A 50 3.40 12.94 -11.76
CA ARG A 50 4.41 12.49 -10.81
C ARG A 50 4.48 10.97 -10.80
N GLN A 51 3.34 10.29 -10.84
CA GLN A 51 3.29 8.83 -10.90
C GLN A 51 3.93 8.31 -12.20
N VAL A 52 3.59 8.92 -13.35
CA VAL A 52 4.21 8.56 -14.64
C VAL A 52 5.74 8.72 -14.59
N ARG A 53 6.26 9.85 -14.10
CA ARG A 53 7.71 10.06 -13.96
C ARG A 53 8.37 9.03 -13.03
N THR A 54 7.71 8.66 -11.94
CA THR A 54 8.19 7.60 -11.05
C THR A 54 8.28 6.27 -11.81
N TYR A 55 7.24 5.87 -12.54
CA TYR A 55 7.26 4.65 -13.35
C TYR A 55 8.35 4.67 -14.41
N GLU A 56 8.51 5.77 -15.14
CA GLU A 56 9.57 5.91 -16.14
C GLU A 56 10.96 5.73 -15.51
N SER A 57 11.19 6.34 -14.34
CA SER A 57 12.46 6.21 -13.63
C SER A 57 12.75 4.77 -13.19
N THR A 58 11.73 4.08 -12.65
CA THR A 58 11.80 2.69 -12.22
C THR A 58 12.04 1.77 -13.40
N ILE A 59 11.28 1.92 -14.48
CA ILE A 59 11.43 1.12 -15.71
C ILE A 59 12.80 1.36 -16.34
N ALA A 60 13.28 2.60 -16.38
CA ALA A 60 14.60 2.90 -16.91
C ALA A 60 15.74 2.25 -16.08
N ALA A 61 15.62 2.25 -14.75
CA ALA A 61 16.56 1.54 -13.88
C ALA A 61 16.53 0.03 -14.12
N LEU A 62 15.34 -0.57 -14.12
CA LEU A 62 15.15 -1.98 -14.42
C LEU A 62 15.70 -2.36 -15.80
N ARG A 63 15.42 -1.56 -16.83
CA ARG A 63 15.94 -1.79 -18.20
C ARG A 63 17.46 -1.82 -18.20
N ARG A 64 18.12 -0.81 -17.62
CA ARG A 64 19.60 -0.78 -17.51
C ARG A 64 20.14 -2.03 -16.82
N ARG A 65 19.47 -2.51 -15.76
CA ARG A 65 19.88 -3.72 -15.04
C ARG A 65 19.69 -4.98 -15.88
N TRP A 66 18.56 -5.13 -16.57
CA TRP A 66 18.30 -6.30 -17.42
C TRP A 66 19.19 -6.32 -18.68
N ASP A 67 19.49 -5.17 -19.27
CA ASP A 67 20.40 -5.04 -20.43
C ASP A 67 21.85 -5.42 -20.07
N ARG A 68 22.30 -5.12 -18.85
CA ARG A 68 23.67 -5.38 -18.36
C ARG A 68 23.86 -6.79 -17.80
N ARG A 69 22.83 -7.64 -17.82
CA ARG A 69 22.86 -8.95 -17.18
C ARG A 69 23.79 -9.89 -17.93
N THR A 70 24.98 -10.13 -17.38
CA THR A 70 25.91 -11.16 -17.85
C THR A 70 25.74 -12.43 -17.00
N GLY A 71 24.77 -13.28 -17.35
CA GLY A 71 24.55 -14.57 -16.70
C GLY A 71 23.10 -14.93 -16.39
N THR A 72 22.89 -16.11 -15.81
CA THR A 72 21.56 -16.66 -15.47
C THR A 72 21.09 -16.30 -14.07
N GLU A 73 21.89 -15.63 -13.25
CA GLU A 73 21.53 -15.24 -11.88
C GLU A 73 20.52 -14.10 -11.86
N CYS A 74 19.52 -14.19 -10.98
CA CYS A 74 18.49 -13.17 -10.81
C CYS A 74 18.82 -12.33 -9.58
N VAL A 75 19.65 -11.30 -9.76
CA VAL A 75 20.06 -10.38 -8.67
C VAL A 75 19.19 -9.12 -8.71
N ALA A 76 18.59 -8.74 -7.58
CA ALA A 76 17.74 -7.56 -7.52
C ALA A 76 18.51 -6.26 -7.83
N ASP A 77 17.84 -5.28 -8.45
CA ASP A 77 18.42 -3.94 -8.62
C ASP A 77 18.36 -3.21 -7.27
N PRO A 78 19.49 -2.77 -6.69
CA PRO A 78 19.53 -2.27 -5.32
C PRO A 78 18.74 -0.96 -5.14
N ASP A 79 18.75 -0.08 -6.15
CA ASP A 79 18.06 1.21 -6.07
C ASP A 79 16.54 0.99 -6.16
N VAL A 80 16.10 0.16 -7.10
CA VAL A 80 14.67 -0.17 -7.24
C VAL A 80 14.17 -0.97 -6.04
N SER A 81 14.94 -1.95 -5.56
CA SER A 81 14.59 -2.71 -4.35
C SER A 81 14.46 -1.82 -3.13
N ALA A 82 15.35 -0.82 -2.95
CA ALA A 82 15.24 0.12 -1.84
C ALA A 82 13.93 0.94 -1.90
N VAL A 83 13.47 1.32 -3.11
CA VAL A 83 12.18 2.01 -3.28
C VAL A 83 11.02 1.13 -2.82
N PHE A 84 10.96 -0.13 -3.26
CA PHE A 84 9.90 -1.04 -2.84
C PHE A 84 9.95 -1.35 -1.35
N HIS A 85 11.14 -1.54 -0.76
CA HIS A 85 11.27 -1.71 0.68
C HIS A 85 10.78 -0.48 1.47
N GLY A 86 10.97 0.73 0.97
CA GLY A 86 10.41 1.94 1.58
C GLY A 86 8.87 1.93 1.56
N LEU A 87 8.28 1.60 0.40
CA LEU A 87 6.82 1.47 0.27
C LEU A 87 6.26 0.38 1.18
N ASP A 88 6.90 -0.79 1.22
CA ASP A 88 6.50 -1.89 2.07
C ASP A 88 6.55 -1.48 3.55
N ALA A 89 7.58 -0.74 3.96
CA ALA A 89 7.71 -0.26 5.34
C ALA A 89 6.60 0.74 5.70
N ASP A 90 6.29 1.69 4.81
CA ASP A 90 5.21 2.66 5.04
C ASP A 90 3.84 1.98 5.12
N VAL A 91 3.57 1.00 4.25
CA VAL A 91 2.34 0.21 4.30
C VAL A 91 2.28 -0.67 5.54
N ALA A 92 3.38 -1.31 5.94
CA ALA A 92 3.44 -2.11 7.17
C ALA A 92 3.15 -1.25 8.41
N ALA A 93 3.67 -0.01 8.46
CA ALA A 93 3.36 0.92 9.54
C ALA A 93 1.87 1.31 9.57
N PHE A 94 1.23 1.49 8.40
CA PHE A 94 -0.22 1.72 8.30
C PHE A 94 -1.02 0.50 8.78
N LEU A 95 -0.68 -0.70 8.32
CA LEU A 95 -1.34 -1.95 8.72
C LEU A 95 -1.21 -2.18 10.23
N LYS A 96 -0.05 -1.84 10.81
CA LYS A 96 0.19 -1.93 12.25
C LYS A 96 -0.70 -0.96 13.02
N LEU A 97 -0.78 0.30 12.58
CA LEU A 97 -1.65 1.30 13.18
C LEU A 97 -3.11 0.83 13.21
N CYS A 98 -3.61 0.31 12.08
CA CYS A 98 -4.96 -0.23 12.00
C CYS A 98 -5.17 -1.36 13.00
N ALA A 99 -4.28 -2.36 13.04
CA ALA A 99 -4.40 -3.50 13.95
C ALA A 99 -4.34 -3.10 15.44
N ASP A 100 -3.48 -2.15 15.78
CA ASP A 100 -3.36 -1.65 17.15
C ASP A 100 -4.61 -0.89 17.59
N ARG A 101 -5.22 -0.10 16.68
CA ARG A 101 -6.46 0.65 16.94
C ARG A 101 -7.71 -0.22 16.95
N SER A 102 -7.73 -1.32 16.21
CA SER A 102 -8.85 -2.28 16.20
C SER A 102 -8.71 -3.42 17.21
N HIS A 103 -7.62 -3.50 17.97
CA HIS A 103 -7.34 -4.63 18.86
C HIS A 103 -7.34 -5.99 18.13
N THR A 104 -6.73 -6.03 16.94
CA THR A 104 -6.59 -7.25 16.14
C THR A 104 -5.12 -7.64 16.01
N GLU A 105 -4.90 -8.87 15.55
CA GLU A 105 -3.59 -9.36 15.15
C GLU A 105 -3.64 -9.89 13.71
N TRP A 106 -2.53 -9.72 12.99
CA TRP A 106 -2.36 -10.23 11.64
C TRP A 106 -1.99 -11.72 11.71
N LEU A 107 -2.64 -12.55 10.91
CA LEU A 107 -2.39 -13.99 10.81
C LEU A 107 -1.12 -14.31 10.01
N GLU A 108 -0.69 -13.38 9.15
CA GLU A 108 0.49 -13.48 8.30
C GLU A 108 1.53 -12.43 8.72
N PRO A 109 2.83 -12.62 8.39
CA PRO A 109 3.83 -11.58 8.57
C PRO A 109 3.40 -10.27 7.91
N ILE A 110 3.39 -9.18 8.66
CA ILE A 110 2.87 -7.88 8.21
C ILE A 110 3.61 -7.37 6.97
N GLU A 111 4.89 -7.73 6.83
CA GLU A 111 5.73 -7.41 5.68
C GLU A 111 5.21 -8.08 4.40
N ALA A 112 4.71 -9.31 4.48
CA ALA A 112 4.12 -10.01 3.35
C ALA A 112 2.77 -9.39 2.93
N ILE A 113 1.97 -8.99 3.92
CA ILE A 113 0.70 -8.27 3.69
C ILE A 113 0.96 -6.89 3.05
N ALA A 114 2.02 -6.20 3.51
CA ALA A 114 2.43 -4.92 2.95
C ALA A 114 2.90 -5.06 1.50
N ALA A 115 3.78 -6.02 1.20
CA ALA A 115 4.24 -6.28 -0.17
C ALA A 115 3.08 -6.62 -1.11
N TYR A 116 2.11 -7.43 -0.65
CA TYR A 116 0.88 -7.71 -1.39
C TYR A 116 0.09 -6.42 -1.69
N SER A 117 -0.12 -5.58 -0.67
CA SER A 117 -0.87 -4.33 -0.79
C SER A 117 -0.18 -3.35 -1.74
N VAL A 118 1.15 -3.23 -1.66
CA VAL A 118 1.94 -2.40 -2.59
C VAL A 118 1.81 -2.92 -4.01
N ALA A 119 1.91 -4.23 -4.25
CA ALA A 119 1.75 -4.81 -5.58
C ALA A 119 0.36 -4.53 -6.19
N VAL A 120 -0.71 -4.68 -5.41
CA VAL A 120 -2.07 -4.33 -5.83
C VAL A 120 -2.17 -2.84 -6.15
N MET A 121 -1.71 -1.96 -5.24
CA MET A 121 -1.75 -0.52 -5.44
C MET A 121 -0.99 -0.07 -6.69
N GLN A 122 0.20 -0.64 -6.96
CA GLN A 122 0.97 -0.33 -8.16
C GLN A 122 0.22 -0.72 -9.44
N GLY A 123 -0.41 -1.89 -9.47
CA GLY A 123 -1.23 -2.33 -10.60
C GLY A 123 -2.45 -1.44 -10.80
N THR A 124 -3.14 -1.08 -9.72
CA THR A 124 -4.31 -0.20 -9.74
C THR A 124 -3.97 1.19 -10.27
N VAL A 125 -2.90 1.81 -9.76
CA VAL A 125 -2.46 3.15 -10.21
C VAL A 125 -2.06 3.11 -11.69
N LEU A 126 -1.29 2.10 -12.11
CA LEU A 126 -0.88 1.98 -13.50
C LEU A 126 -2.08 1.83 -14.45
N ARG A 127 -3.09 1.03 -14.05
CA ARG A 127 -4.32 0.86 -14.83
C ARG A 127 -5.11 2.16 -14.91
N TRP A 128 -5.33 2.82 -13.78
CA TRP A 128 -6.04 4.10 -13.73
C TRP A 128 -5.35 5.19 -14.57
N LEU A 129 -4.02 5.22 -14.60
CA LEU A 129 -3.28 6.13 -15.49
C LEU A 129 -3.55 5.87 -16.99
N ALA A 130 -3.98 4.66 -17.34
CA ALA A 130 -4.26 4.26 -18.72
C ALA A 130 -5.73 4.48 -19.12
N ASP A 131 -6.69 4.22 -18.24
CA ASP A 131 -8.12 4.24 -18.54
C ASP A 131 -8.92 5.35 -17.82
N CYS A 132 -8.33 6.02 -16.83
CA CYS A 132 -8.97 7.02 -15.95
C CYS A 132 -10.26 6.51 -15.28
N ASP A 133 -10.43 5.20 -15.13
CA ASP A 133 -11.64 4.60 -14.59
C ASP A 133 -11.63 4.62 -13.06
N ASP A 134 -12.22 5.68 -12.50
CA ASP A 134 -12.38 5.86 -11.05
C ASP A 134 -13.31 4.80 -10.44
N GLU A 135 -14.35 4.35 -11.14
CA GLU A 135 -15.32 3.38 -10.62
C GLU A 135 -14.66 2.02 -10.43
N THR A 136 -14.00 1.51 -11.47
CA THR A 136 -13.23 0.26 -11.39
C THR A 136 -12.13 0.35 -10.33
N THR A 137 -11.46 1.50 -10.23
CA THR A 137 -10.41 1.70 -9.22
C THR A 137 -10.96 1.59 -7.81
N LEU A 138 -12.08 2.25 -7.50
CA LEU A 138 -12.69 2.17 -6.17
C LEU A 138 -13.10 0.73 -5.81
N VAL A 139 -13.65 -0.03 -6.76
CA VAL A 139 -13.96 -1.45 -6.56
C VAL A 139 -12.71 -2.25 -6.17
N VAL A 140 -11.58 -2.04 -6.87
CA VAL A 140 -10.32 -2.74 -6.54
C VAL A 140 -9.80 -2.35 -5.15
N LEU A 141 -9.96 -1.08 -4.75
CA LEU A 141 -9.57 -0.63 -3.40
C LEU A 141 -10.46 -1.26 -2.31
N ASP A 142 -11.76 -1.40 -2.55
CA ASP A 142 -12.68 -2.08 -1.64
C ASP A 142 -12.40 -3.58 -1.54
N ASP A 143 -12.02 -4.22 -2.65
CA ASP A 143 -11.59 -5.61 -2.70
C ASP A 143 -10.28 -5.81 -1.93
N LEU A 144 -9.32 -4.88 -2.05
CA LEU A 144 -8.10 -4.88 -1.25
C LEU A 144 -8.43 -4.82 0.25
N VAL A 145 -9.25 -3.87 0.68
CA VAL A 145 -9.68 -3.74 2.08
C VAL A 145 -10.35 -5.02 2.58
N SER A 146 -11.23 -5.59 1.77
CA SER A 146 -11.95 -6.83 2.09
C SER A 146 -11.00 -8.02 2.22
N SER A 147 -10.03 -8.15 1.30
CA SER A 147 -8.99 -9.18 1.34
C SER A 147 -8.07 -9.05 2.55
N LEU A 148 -7.65 -7.82 2.89
CA LEU A 148 -6.82 -7.58 4.06
C LEU A 148 -7.56 -7.92 5.36
N SER A 149 -8.85 -7.60 5.45
CA SER A 149 -9.65 -7.85 6.65
C SER A 149 -9.76 -9.36 6.99
N THR A 150 -9.65 -10.25 6.01
CA THR A 150 -9.67 -11.71 6.25
C THR A 150 -8.35 -12.28 6.75
N LYS A 151 -7.26 -11.48 6.71
CA LYS A 151 -5.92 -11.85 7.18
C LYS A 151 -5.68 -11.49 8.65
N ALA A 152 -6.72 -11.13 9.39
CA ALA A 152 -6.62 -10.73 10.79
C ALA A 152 -7.69 -11.39 11.65
N VAL A 153 -7.38 -11.54 12.93
CA VAL A 153 -8.29 -12.04 13.96
C VAL A 153 -8.33 -11.09 15.15
N GLU A 154 -9.39 -11.19 15.94
CA GLU A 154 -9.52 -10.47 17.20
C GLU A 154 -8.51 -11.02 18.21
N ARG A 155 -7.92 -10.12 19.01
CA ARG A 155 -7.02 -10.51 20.11
C ARG A 155 -7.78 -11.05 21.32
#